data_AF-A0A1C5CFB4-F1
#
_entry.id   AF-A0A1C5CFB4-F1
#
_cell.length_a   1.000
_cell.length_b   1.000
_cell.length_c   1.000
_cell.angle_alpha   90.00
_cell.angle_beta   90.00
_cell.angle_gamma   90.00
#
_symmetry.space_group_name_H-M   'P 1'
#
loop_
_entity.id
_entity.type
_entity.pdbx_description
1 polymer ?
#
loop_
_entity_poly.entity_id
_entity_poly.type
_entity_poly.pdbx_seq_one_letter_code
_entity_poly.pdbx_strand_id
1 'polypeptide(L)'
;MTTTVYARVESPLGELLLVGEESAADVGKRAGGVRLRSLSVPGQKGGAVVEDGWRCAPEAFTEVARQLDAYFAGRSTRFDVPVAEGLGTEFQRRVWAVLESIPYGSTVSYGEVAAQVGASGAGVRAVGTAIGRNPLLVVRPCHRVIGADGALRGYAGGLERKKLLLGLEGGAERSEP
;
A
#
# COMPACT_ATOMS: atom_id res chain seq x y z
N MET A 1 3.60 21.45 -14.86
CA MET A 1 2.43 20.60 -15.14
C MET A 1 2.78 19.19 -14.70
N THR A 2 1.85 18.52 -14.01
CA THR A 2 2.02 17.14 -13.54
C THR A 2 1.24 16.23 -14.47
N THR A 3 1.85 15.14 -14.93
CA THR A 3 1.22 14.16 -15.81
C THR A 3 0.98 12.87 -15.04
N THR A 4 -0.21 12.30 -15.19
CA THR A 4 -0.52 10.98 -14.63
C THR A 4 0.11 9.91 -15.51
N VAL A 5 0.97 9.10 -14.89
CA VAL A 5 1.63 7.96 -15.51
C VAL A 5 1.27 6.67 -14.79
N TYR A 6 1.34 5.55 -15.49
CA TYR A 6 1.11 4.24 -14.90
C TYR A 6 2.08 3.18 -15.42
N ALA A 7 2.19 2.08 -14.67
CA ALA A 7 2.92 0.89 -15.05
C ALA A 7 2.24 -0.36 -14.49
N ARG A 8 2.51 -1.50 -15.12
CA ARG A 8 2.12 -2.83 -14.63
C ARG A 8 3.36 -3.59 -14.23
N VAL A 9 3.33 -4.24 -13.07
CA VAL A 9 4.46 -4.97 -12.50
C VAL A 9 3.99 -6.33 -12.00
N GLU A 10 4.62 -7.40 -12.44
CA GLU A 10 4.33 -8.76 -11.97
C GLU A 10 4.69 -8.94 -10.48
N SER A 11 3.89 -9.73 -9.76
CA SER A 11 4.17 -10.01 -8.34
C SER A 11 3.50 -11.30 -7.88
N PRO A 12 3.85 -11.82 -6.69
CA PRO A 12 3.12 -12.92 -6.05
C PRO A 12 1.62 -12.62 -5.78
N LEU A 13 1.19 -11.36 -5.87
CA LEU A 13 -0.21 -10.94 -5.71
C LEU A 13 -0.95 -10.82 -7.06
N GLY A 14 -0.28 -11.13 -8.17
CA GLY A 14 -0.69 -10.86 -9.54
C GLY A 14 -0.11 -9.54 -10.09
N GLU A 15 -0.56 -9.16 -11.29
CA GLU A 15 -0.12 -7.93 -11.97
C GLU A 15 -0.56 -6.67 -11.20
N LEU A 16 0.39 -6.01 -10.55
CA LEU A 16 0.16 -4.78 -9.80
C LEU A 16 0.04 -3.60 -10.76
N LEU A 17 -0.98 -2.77 -10.56
CA LEU A 17 -1.09 -1.48 -11.24
C LEU A 17 -0.50 -0.38 -10.35
N LEU A 18 0.58 0.23 -10.84
CA LEU A 18 1.20 1.41 -10.25
C LEU A 18 0.71 2.65 -10.99
N VAL A 19 0.25 3.64 -10.25
CA VAL A 19 -0.17 4.94 -10.80
C VAL A 19 0.54 6.03 -10.03
N GLY A 20 1.02 7.04 -10.72
CA GLY A 20 1.77 8.11 -10.12
C GLY A 20 1.75 9.40 -10.92
N GLU A 21 2.33 10.41 -10.28
CA GLU A 21 2.38 11.78 -10.77
C GLU A 21 3.82 12.13 -11.09
N GLU A 22 4.08 12.42 -12.36
CA GLU A 22 5.39 12.83 -12.85
C GLU A 22 5.37 14.34 -13.10
N SER A 23 6.33 15.06 -12.49
CA SER A 23 6.52 16.49 -12.77
C SER A 23 7.52 16.66 -13.91
N ALA A 24 7.33 17.70 -14.73
CA ALA A 24 8.34 18.10 -15.73
C ALA A 24 9.74 18.35 -15.11
N ALA A 25 9.81 18.72 -13.83
CA ALA A 25 11.07 18.88 -13.10
C ALA A 25 11.75 17.55 -12.71
N ASP A 26 11.04 16.43 -12.81
CA ASP A 26 11.48 15.10 -12.40
C ASP A 26 11.85 14.21 -13.60
N VAL A 27 11.53 14.65 -14.83
CA VAL A 27 11.91 13.99 -16.09
C VAL A 27 13.45 13.98 -16.24
N GLY A 28 14.03 12.79 -16.35
CA GLY A 28 15.48 12.61 -16.57
C GLY A 28 16.33 12.50 -15.29
N LYS A 29 15.75 12.56 -14.09
CA LYS A 29 16.48 12.27 -12.85
C LYS A 29 16.70 10.75 -12.71
N ARG A 30 17.92 10.35 -12.33
CA ARG A 30 18.39 8.94 -12.26
C ARG A 30 17.66 8.06 -11.23
N ALA A 31 16.87 8.64 -10.33
CA ALA A 31 16.02 7.92 -9.38
C ALA A 31 14.57 8.32 -9.68
N GLY A 32 13.81 7.38 -10.28
CA GLY A 32 12.41 7.47 -10.71
C GLY A 32 11.65 8.73 -10.28
N GLY A 33 11.37 9.61 -11.25
CA GLY A 33 10.76 10.93 -11.06
C GLY A 33 9.26 10.93 -10.76
N VAL A 34 8.72 9.86 -10.20
CA VAL A 34 7.28 9.70 -9.98
C VAL A 34 6.95 9.74 -8.49
N ARG A 35 5.88 10.48 -8.15
CA ARG A 35 5.23 10.37 -6.84
C ARG A 35 4.11 9.35 -6.94
N LEU A 36 4.22 8.25 -6.20
CA LEU A 36 3.25 7.17 -6.22
C LEU A 36 1.90 7.66 -5.67
N ARG A 37 0.86 7.54 -6.49
CA ARG A 37 -0.51 7.92 -6.15
C ARG A 37 -1.33 6.71 -5.73
N SER A 38 -1.15 5.58 -6.40
CA SER A 38 -1.79 4.32 -6.01
C SER A 38 -0.98 3.09 -6.42
N LEU A 39 -1.11 2.03 -5.63
CA LEU A 39 -0.69 0.67 -5.95
C LEU A 39 -1.91 -0.23 -5.72
N SER A 40 -2.39 -0.87 -6.79
CA SER A 40 -3.56 -1.75 -6.75
C SER A 40 -3.26 -3.16 -7.22
N VAL A 41 -3.95 -4.15 -6.65
CA VAL A 41 -3.90 -5.56 -7.10
C VAL A 41 -5.06 -5.89 -8.06
N PRO A 42 -4.97 -6.96 -8.86
CA PRO A 42 -6.07 -7.37 -9.74
C PRO A 42 -7.36 -7.66 -8.98
N GLY A 43 -8.47 -7.06 -9.45
CA GLY A 43 -9.80 -7.22 -8.86
C GLY A 43 -9.99 -6.51 -7.52
N GLN A 44 -9.09 -5.59 -7.13
CA GLN A 44 -9.23 -4.82 -5.91
C GLN A 44 -10.53 -4.01 -5.88
N LYS A 45 -11.26 -4.07 -4.77
CA LYS A 45 -12.41 -3.20 -4.54
C LYS A 45 -11.95 -1.74 -4.45
N GLY A 46 -12.38 -0.92 -5.40
CA GLY A 46 -12.00 0.49 -5.49
C GLY A 46 -10.52 0.71 -5.84
N GLY A 47 -9.89 -0.27 -6.51
CA GLY A 47 -8.58 -0.09 -7.12
C GLY A 47 -8.63 0.91 -8.28
N ALA A 48 -7.47 1.43 -8.66
CA ALA A 48 -7.36 2.31 -9.82
C ALA A 48 -7.70 1.54 -11.11
N VAL A 49 -8.30 2.26 -12.06
CA VAL A 49 -8.51 1.80 -13.43
C VAL A 49 -7.75 2.76 -14.33
N VAL A 50 -7.05 2.24 -15.33
CA VAL A 50 -6.35 3.09 -16.30
C VAL A 50 -7.39 3.89 -17.08
N GLU A 51 -7.23 5.21 -17.10
CA GLU A 51 -8.13 6.14 -17.79
C GLU A 51 -7.49 6.66 -19.09
N ASP A 52 -8.32 7.15 -20.00
CA ASP A 52 -7.87 7.79 -21.23
C ASP A 52 -6.99 9.01 -20.93
N GLY A 53 -5.90 9.14 -21.67
CA GLY A 53 -4.92 10.23 -21.51
C GLY A 53 -3.85 9.97 -20.45
N TRP A 54 -3.93 8.88 -19.68
CA TRP A 54 -2.80 8.45 -18.86
C TRP A 54 -1.70 7.85 -19.73
N ARG A 55 -0.45 8.15 -19.40
CA ARG A 55 0.70 7.63 -20.15
C ARG A 55 1.26 6.37 -19.48
N CYS A 56 1.43 5.30 -20.26
CA CYS A 56 2.19 4.13 -19.81
C CYS A 56 3.69 4.50 -19.78
N ALA A 57 4.32 4.47 -18.60
CA ALA A 57 5.73 4.80 -18.41
C ALA A 57 6.38 3.90 -17.34
N PRO A 58 6.62 2.60 -17.64
CA PRO A 58 7.26 1.66 -16.71
C PRO A 58 8.59 2.16 -16.14
N GLU A 59 9.38 2.88 -16.95
CA GLU A 59 10.66 3.46 -16.57
C GLU A 59 10.55 4.42 -15.37
N ALA A 60 9.42 5.12 -15.23
CA ALA A 60 9.19 6.05 -14.13
C ALA A 60 9.06 5.31 -12.78
N PHE A 61 8.66 4.03 -12.80
CA PHE A 61 8.42 3.21 -11.60
C PHE A 61 9.57 2.25 -11.29
N THR A 62 10.72 2.35 -11.96
CA THR A 62 11.84 1.41 -11.81
C THR A 62 12.25 1.20 -10.34
N GLU A 63 12.34 2.27 -9.55
CA GLU A 63 12.71 2.17 -8.13
C GLU A 63 11.59 1.54 -7.28
N VAL A 64 10.33 1.85 -7.58
CA VAL A 64 9.18 1.25 -6.89
C VAL A 64 9.12 -0.26 -7.16
N ALA A 65 9.29 -0.66 -8.42
CA ALA A 65 9.34 -2.07 -8.81
C ALA A 65 10.50 -2.80 -8.12
N ARG A 66 11.70 -2.21 -8.10
CA ARG A 66 12.87 -2.77 -7.41
C ARG A 66 12.62 -3.00 -5.91
N GLN A 67 11.96 -2.05 -5.24
CA GLN A 67 11.63 -2.20 -3.82
C GLN A 67 10.53 -3.25 -3.57
N LEU A 68 9.52 -3.33 -4.44
CA LEU A 68 8.50 -4.39 -4.40
C LEU A 68 9.14 -5.77 -4.57
N ASP A 69 10.03 -5.94 -5.54
CA ASP A 69 10.76 -7.19 -5.75
C ASP A 69 11.60 -7.57 -4.53
N ALA A 70 12.28 -6.60 -3.92
CA ALA A 70 13.04 -6.83 -2.69
C ALA A 70 12.13 -7.22 -1.51
N TYR A 71 10.96 -6.59 -1.37
CA TYR A 71 9.97 -6.91 -0.34
C TYR A 71 9.41 -8.31 -0.52
N PHE A 72 8.93 -8.67 -1.72
CA PHE A 72 8.38 -9.99 -2.01
C PHE A 72 9.40 -11.12 -1.91
N ALA A 73 10.68 -10.81 -2.12
CA ALA A 73 11.78 -11.75 -1.90
C ALA A 73 12.30 -11.80 -0.45
N GLY A 74 11.69 -11.07 0.49
CA GLY A 74 12.11 -11.03 1.89
C GLY A 74 13.43 -10.31 2.15
N ARG A 75 13.94 -9.54 1.18
CA ARG A 75 15.21 -8.79 1.27
C ARG A 75 15.05 -7.35 1.76
N SER A 76 13.82 -6.84 1.82
CA SER A 76 13.51 -5.52 2.37
C SER A 76 12.24 -5.57 3.21
N THR A 77 12.25 -4.83 4.32
CA THR A 77 11.10 -4.69 5.22
C THR A 77 10.47 -3.29 5.16
N ARG A 78 11.08 -2.37 4.39
CA ARG A 78 10.66 -0.97 4.29
C ARG A 78 10.56 -0.51 2.85
N PHE A 79 9.70 0.48 2.63
CA PHE A 79 9.58 1.22 1.38
C PHE A 79 10.02 2.66 1.60
N ASP A 80 10.80 3.17 0.65
CA ASP A 80 11.20 4.58 0.54
C ASP A 80 10.77 5.07 -0.84
N VAL A 81 9.47 5.36 -0.96
CA VAL A 81 8.82 5.74 -2.21
C VAL A 81 8.14 7.10 -2.01
N PRO A 82 8.45 8.12 -2.82
CA PRO A 82 7.73 9.38 -2.79
C PRO A 82 6.24 9.17 -3.07
N VAL A 83 5.37 9.74 -2.25
CA VAL A 83 3.91 9.63 -2.39
C VAL A 83 3.34 10.96 -2.90
N ALA A 84 2.32 10.91 -3.76
CA ALA A 84 1.63 12.10 -4.25
C ALA A 84 0.93 12.86 -3.10
N GLU A 85 0.91 14.18 -3.18
CA GLU A 85 0.25 15.02 -2.18
C GLU A 85 -1.28 15.02 -2.35
N GLY A 86 -2.01 15.49 -1.34
CA GLY A 86 -3.46 15.68 -1.44
C GLY A 86 -4.31 14.40 -1.42
N LEU A 87 -3.73 13.23 -1.15
CA LEU A 87 -4.49 11.98 -1.07
C LEU A 87 -5.35 11.91 0.21
N GLY A 88 -6.62 11.53 0.01
CA GLY A 88 -7.58 11.24 1.07
C GLY A 88 -8.08 12.46 1.85
N THR A 89 -9.00 12.21 2.78
CA THR A 89 -9.47 13.20 3.77
C THR A 89 -8.49 13.30 4.94
N GLU A 90 -8.61 14.34 5.76
CA GLU A 90 -7.80 14.47 7.00
C GLU A 90 -7.94 13.24 7.91
N PHE A 91 -9.16 12.73 8.08
CA PHE A 91 -9.39 11.53 8.87
C PHE A 91 -8.71 10.29 8.27
N GLN A 92 -8.80 10.12 6.95
CA GLN A 92 -8.11 9.03 6.25
C GLN A 92 -6.59 9.12 6.45
N ARG A 93 -6.00 10.31 6.27
CA ARG A 93 -4.57 10.53 6.47
C ARG A 93 -4.11 10.19 7.90
N ARG A 94 -4.89 10.55 8.93
CA ARG A 94 -4.58 10.15 10.33
C ARG A 94 -4.59 8.64 10.51
N VAL A 95 -5.61 7.95 9.98
CA VAL A 95 -5.68 6.48 10.02
C VAL A 95 -4.50 5.86 9.27
N TRP A 96 -4.17 6.39 8.09
CA TRP A 96 -3.07 5.91 7.25
C TRP A 96 -1.70 6.11 7.89
N ALA A 97 -1.48 7.22 8.60
CA ALA A 97 -0.26 7.43 9.38
C ALA A 97 -0.09 6.38 10.48
N VAL A 98 -1.19 5.98 11.13
CA VAL A 98 -1.18 4.84 12.08
C VAL A 98 -0.86 3.53 11.36
N LEU A 99 -1.33 3.31 10.12
CA LEU A 99 -0.95 2.11 9.38
C LEU A 99 0.54 2.08 9.07
N GLU A 100 1.09 3.21 8.64
CA GLU A 100 2.51 3.35 8.27
C GLU A 100 3.46 3.18 9.47
N SER A 101 2.98 3.37 10.70
CA SER A 101 3.76 3.13 11.91
C SER A 101 3.80 1.66 12.35
N ILE A 102 2.96 0.78 11.79
CA ILE A 102 2.94 -0.65 12.14
C ILE A 102 4.20 -1.32 11.58
N PRO A 103 5.08 -1.91 12.42
CA PRO A 103 6.31 -2.56 11.94
C PRO A 103 6.04 -3.76 11.03
N TYR A 104 7.01 -4.08 10.18
CA TYR A 104 7.02 -5.32 9.40
C TYR A 104 6.97 -6.53 10.34
N GLY A 105 6.16 -7.54 9.99
CA GLY A 105 6.03 -8.77 10.78
C GLY A 105 5.17 -8.62 12.04
N SER A 106 4.61 -7.43 12.28
CA SER A 106 3.70 -7.16 13.40
C SER A 106 2.28 -6.92 12.91
N THR A 107 1.32 -7.15 13.80
CA THR A 107 -0.10 -6.88 13.55
C THR A 107 -0.72 -6.06 14.67
N VAL A 108 -1.73 -5.28 14.34
CA VAL A 108 -2.56 -4.55 15.31
C VAL A 108 -4.04 -4.83 15.03
N SER A 109 -4.90 -4.64 16.01
CA SER A 109 -6.34 -4.76 15.85
C SER A 109 -6.98 -3.48 15.29
N TYR A 110 -8.14 -3.60 14.67
CA TYR A 110 -8.96 -2.44 14.29
C TYR A 110 -9.27 -1.51 15.48
N GLY A 111 -9.44 -2.09 16.68
CA GLY A 111 -9.70 -1.33 17.90
C GLY A 111 -8.50 -0.51 18.35
N GLU A 112 -7.29 -1.06 18.23
CA GLU A 112 -6.05 -0.33 18.52
C GLU A 112 -5.83 0.83 17.55
N VAL A 113 -6.08 0.62 16.25
CA VAL A 113 -6.04 1.72 15.26
C VAL A 113 -7.05 2.80 15.61
N ALA A 114 -8.28 2.41 15.99
CA ALA A 114 -9.31 3.37 16.39
C ALA A 114 -8.91 4.17 17.64
N ALA A 115 -8.32 3.53 18.64
CA ALA A 115 -7.83 4.18 19.84
C ALA A 115 -6.73 5.20 19.52
N GLN A 116 -5.76 4.84 18.66
CA GLN A 116 -4.66 5.73 18.27
C GLN A 116 -5.13 6.98 17.52
N VAL A 117 -6.20 6.89 16.74
CA VAL A 117 -6.79 8.07 16.05
C VAL A 117 -7.86 8.79 16.87
N GLY A 118 -8.07 8.40 18.12
CA GLY A 118 -9.09 8.99 19.01
C GLY A 118 -10.53 8.74 18.57
N ALA A 119 -10.79 7.66 17.83
CA ALA A 119 -12.12 7.29 17.36
C ALA A 119 -12.83 6.34 18.35
N SER A 120 -14.06 6.67 18.72
CA SER A 120 -14.93 5.85 19.58
C SER A 120 -16.35 5.76 19.01
N GLY A 121 -17.13 4.78 19.49
CA GLY A 121 -18.52 4.57 19.08
C GLY A 121 -18.69 4.44 17.55
N ALA A 122 -19.46 5.33 16.95
CA ALA A 122 -19.69 5.35 15.50
C ALA A 122 -18.39 5.56 14.69
N GLY A 123 -17.36 6.19 15.27
CA GLY A 123 -16.07 6.45 14.63
C GLY A 123 -15.27 5.17 14.33
N VAL A 124 -15.49 4.08 15.06
CA VAL A 124 -14.79 2.80 14.83
C VAL A 124 -15.11 2.23 13.45
N ARG A 125 -16.37 2.35 12.98
CA ARG A 125 -16.74 1.94 11.62
C ARG A 125 -16.07 2.79 10.55
N ALA A 126 -15.88 4.08 10.82
CA ALA A 126 -15.19 4.99 9.91
C ALA A 126 -13.72 4.60 9.73
N VAL A 127 -13.06 4.10 10.79
CA VAL A 127 -11.69 3.58 10.72
C VAL A 127 -11.58 2.42 9.73
N GLY A 128 -12.47 1.43 9.81
CA GLY A 128 -12.50 0.30 8.86
C GLY A 128 -12.66 0.76 7.40
N THR A 129 -13.54 1.74 7.16
CA THR A 129 -13.70 2.35 5.84
C THR A 129 -12.45 3.11 5.38
N ALA A 130 -11.80 3.87 6.27
CA ALA A 130 -10.56 4.59 5.96
C ALA A 130 -9.41 3.63 5.62
N ILE A 131 -9.26 2.54 6.36
CA ILE A 131 -8.29 1.46 6.06
C ILE A 131 -8.58 0.85 4.69
N GLY A 132 -9.85 0.55 4.40
CA GLY A 132 -10.26 -0.02 3.10
C GLY A 132 -10.10 0.92 1.91
N ARG A 133 -9.97 2.24 2.16
CA ARG A 133 -9.71 3.27 1.15
C ARG A 133 -8.23 3.55 0.94
N ASN A 134 -7.33 2.78 1.55
CA ASN A 134 -5.90 2.89 1.32
C ASN A 134 -5.58 2.77 -0.20
N PRO A 135 -5.03 3.82 -0.83
CA PRO A 135 -4.65 3.76 -2.25
C PRO A 135 -3.32 3.03 -2.49
N LEU A 136 -2.51 2.78 -1.46
CA LEU A 136 -1.17 2.23 -1.56
C LEU A 136 -1.12 0.83 -0.93
N LEU A 137 -1.76 -0.17 -1.54
CA LEU A 137 -1.65 -1.53 -1.00
C LEU A 137 -0.18 -1.97 -0.94
N VAL A 138 0.14 -2.89 -0.02
CA VAL A 138 1.51 -3.38 0.27
C VAL A 138 2.40 -2.31 0.92
N VAL A 139 2.60 -1.16 0.25
CA VAL A 139 3.44 -0.06 0.73
C VAL A 139 2.90 0.56 2.01
N ARG A 140 1.60 0.89 2.04
CA ARG A 140 0.89 1.23 3.26
C ARG A 140 0.24 -0.04 3.81
N PRO A 141 0.66 -0.55 4.98
CA PRO A 141 0.46 -1.95 5.33
C PRO A 141 -0.90 -2.21 5.98
N CYS A 142 -2.00 -1.93 5.26
CA CYS A 142 -3.36 -2.20 5.74
C CYS A 142 -3.65 -3.70 5.94
N HIS A 143 -2.83 -4.60 5.39
CA HIS A 143 -2.89 -6.05 5.66
C HIS A 143 -2.47 -6.42 7.08
N ARG A 144 -1.73 -5.54 7.79
CA ARG A 144 -1.30 -5.76 9.19
C ARG A 144 -2.40 -5.49 10.23
N VAL A 145 -3.56 -4.98 9.81
CA VAL A 145 -4.69 -4.75 10.73
C VAL A 145 -5.63 -5.95 10.75
N ILE A 146 -5.83 -6.59 11.91
CA ILE A 146 -6.64 -7.81 12.06
C ILE A 146 -7.74 -7.66 13.11
N GLY A 147 -8.58 -8.69 13.30
CA GLY A 147 -9.52 -8.72 14.42
C GLY A 147 -8.78 -8.89 15.76
N ALA A 148 -9.36 -8.37 16.85
CA ALA A 148 -8.79 -8.56 18.20
C ALA A 148 -8.76 -10.04 18.65
N ASP A 149 -9.57 -10.88 17.99
CA ASP A 149 -9.59 -12.34 18.11
C ASP A 149 -8.51 -13.04 17.26
N GLY A 150 -7.63 -12.29 16.60
CA GLY A 150 -6.65 -12.81 15.65
C GLY A 150 -7.23 -13.14 14.27
N ALA A 151 -8.55 -12.99 14.07
CA ALA A 151 -9.18 -13.36 12.81
C ALA A 151 -8.80 -12.39 11.67
N LEU A 152 -8.50 -12.96 10.50
CA LEU A 152 -8.31 -12.18 9.28
C LEU A 152 -9.67 -11.68 8.76
N ARG A 153 -9.85 -10.38 8.82
CA ARG A 153 -11.05 -9.68 8.34
C ARG A 153 -10.62 -8.61 7.36
N GLY A 154 -11.43 -8.33 6.34
CA GLY A 154 -11.33 -7.15 5.47
C GLY A 154 -9.96 -6.90 4.82
N TYR A 155 -9.88 -7.04 3.50
CA TYR A 155 -8.75 -6.53 2.72
C TYR A 155 -9.24 -6.16 1.33
N ALA A 156 -8.92 -4.95 0.85
CA ALA A 156 -9.39 -4.48 -0.45
C ALA A 156 -8.94 -5.39 -1.61
N GLY A 157 -7.77 -6.03 -1.45
CA GLY A 157 -7.23 -7.03 -2.38
C GLY A 157 -7.67 -8.47 -2.13
N GLY A 158 -8.57 -8.74 -1.18
CA GLY A 158 -9.04 -10.08 -0.83
C GLY A 158 -8.21 -10.82 0.25
N LEU A 159 -8.86 -11.71 1.01
CA LEU A 159 -8.25 -12.34 2.18
C LEU A 159 -7.05 -13.25 1.87
N GLU A 160 -7.02 -13.90 0.71
CA GLU A 160 -5.90 -14.75 0.31
C GLU A 160 -4.59 -13.96 0.14
N ARG A 161 -4.67 -12.76 -0.46
CA ARG A 161 -3.52 -11.86 -0.57
C ARG A 161 -3.05 -11.35 0.79
N LYS A 162 -3.99 -11.05 1.69
CA LYS A 162 -3.68 -10.66 3.07
C LYS A 162 -2.94 -11.77 3.81
N LYS A 163 -3.39 -13.03 3.69
CA LYS A 163 -2.69 -14.20 4.24
C LYS A 163 -1.28 -14.34 3.67
N LEU A 164 -1.13 -14.20 2.35
CA LEU A 164 0.18 -14.29 1.69
C LEU A 164 1.15 -13.24 2.22
N LEU A 165 0.71 -11.97 2.32
CA LEU A 165 1.53 -10.89 2.85
C LEU A 165 1.92 -11.13 4.31
N LEU A 166 0.96 -11.50 5.17
CA LEU A 166 1.27 -11.82 6.57
C LEU A 166 2.22 -13.03 6.69
N GLY A 167 2.06 -14.04 5.84
CA GLY A 167 2.94 -15.21 5.79
C GLY A 167 4.35 -14.87 5.32
N LEU A 168 4.49 -13.97 4.33
CA LEU A 168 5.79 -13.43 3.90
C LEU A 168 6.48 -12.69 5.06
N GLU A 169 5.73 -11.86 5.79
CA GLU A 169 6.30 -11.04 6.86
C GLU A 169 6.60 -11.81 8.15
N GLY A 170 5.81 -12.83 8.49
CA GLY A 170 6.02 -13.69 9.66
C GLY A 170 6.85 -14.94 9.37
N GLY A 171 7.10 -15.27 8.10
CA GLY A 171 7.82 -16.47 7.66
C GLY A 171 9.34 -16.35 7.65
N ALA A 172 9.89 -15.16 7.95
CA ALA A 172 11.32 -14.92 8.04
C ALA A 172 11.96 -15.40 9.36
N GLU A 173 11.17 -15.91 10.31
CA GLU A 173 11.66 -16.73 11.43
C GLU A 173 11.50 -18.23 11.14
N ARG A 174 12.16 -18.71 10.08
CA ARG A 174 12.74 -20.08 9.98
C ARG A 174 13.87 -20.05 8.95
N SER A 175 14.88 -19.23 9.24
CA SER A 175 16.25 -19.59 8.83
C SER A 175 16.73 -20.54 9.93
N GLU A 176 16.64 -21.84 9.68
CA GLU A 176 17.17 -22.87 10.59
C GLU A 176 18.71 -22.80 10.68
N PRO A 177 19.29 -23.29 11.79
CA PRO A 177 20.66 -23.02 12.25
C PRO A 177 21.78 -23.57 11.36
#